data_AF-A0A7W7LKP3-F1
#
_entry.id   AF-A0A7W7LKP3-F1
#
_cell.length_a   1.000
_cell.length_b   1.000
_cell.length_c   1.000
_cell.angle_alpha   90.00
_cell.angle_beta   90.00
_cell.angle_gamma   90.00
#
_symmetry.space_group_name_H-M   'P 1'
#
loop_
_entity.id
_entity.type
_entity.pdbx_description
1 polymer ?
#
loop_
_entity_poly.entity_id
_entity_poly.type
_entity_poly.pdbx_seq_one_letter_code
_entity_poly.pdbx_strand_id
1 'polypeptide(L)'
;MTDAGDFPFPVKGEVAAFHGELYAARAAVGLWPCVELLPEPGRPAPEGLAPREAADGSVGYPVAPEHLEAWYAVTWTFRWRGELFECSAATPTALEGDYLGSDEHFAKEHLKRLFTDYYGVFPRDEATELEQHHEDLLQPLHALVRRLAEADHFRPMTYAVHRGRTYPAAAEADAAGLIALTTGDDRPEDLIADPRDPSGEHFLATPEQLDAWYRTYWTFRWEGGPFDAVGTVDGGLKGVYTGGSWGFADSWQLTDETAPGGDTRYTVTVDLDGVTDLEQHRTDLLANQ
;
A
#
# COMPACT_ATOMS: atom_id res chain seq x y z
N MET A 1 18.02 30.59 -17.47
CA MET A 1 17.58 31.56 -16.46
C MET A 1 16.07 31.57 -16.55
N THR A 2 15.46 30.59 -15.89
CA THR A 2 14.01 30.37 -15.89
C THR A 2 13.43 31.29 -14.83
N ASP A 3 12.52 32.15 -15.26
CA ASP A 3 11.86 33.16 -14.43
C ASP A 3 11.10 32.46 -13.30
N ALA A 4 11.49 32.74 -12.05
CA ALA A 4 10.93 32.11 -10.85
C ALA A 4 9.62 32.79 -10.44
N GLY A 5 8.78 33.13 -11.42
CA GLY A 5 7.62 34.01 -11.31
C GLY A 5 6.26 33.32 -11.28
N ASP A 6 6.12 32.11 -11.82
CA ASP A 6 4.88 31.34 -11.76
C ASP A 6 5.24 29.86 -11.64
N PHE A 7 5.31 29.33 -10.42
CA PHE A 7 5.32 27.89 -10.23
C PHE A 7 3.86 27.43 -10.19
N PRO A 8 3.35 26.72 -11.20
CA PRO A 8 1.99 26.17 -11.19
C PRO A 8 1.80 25.08 -10.12
N PHE A 9 2.83 24.73 -9.35
CA PHE A 9 2.82 23.67 -8.35
C PHE A 9 3.29 24.20 -7.00
N PRO A 10 2.78 23.64 -5.89
CA PRO A 10 3.08 24.14 -4.56
C PRO A 10 4.56 23.98 -4.22
N VAL A 11 5.06 24.88 -3.35
CA VAL A 11 6.41 24.84 -2.76
C VAL A 11 6.66 23.53 -2.01
N LYS A 12 5.60 22.84 -1.59
CA LYS A 12 5.64 21.53 -0.97
C LYS A 12 4.36 20.77 -1.30
N GLY A 13 4.47 19.50 -1.63
CA GLY A 13 3.31 18.66 -1.92
C GLY A 13 3.65 17.49 -2.83
N GLU A 14 2.64 16.68 -3.18
CA GLU A 14 2.81 15.55 -4.08
C GLU A 14 2.31 15.91 -5.48
N VAL A 15 3.03 15.45 -6.49
CA VAL A 15 2.73 15.68 -7.91
C VAL A 15 2.74 14.35 -8.64
N ALA A 16 1.73 14.12 -9.47
CA ALA A 16 1.64 12.94 -10.33
C ALA A 16 1.56 13.31 -11.81
N ALA A 17 2.19 12.50 -12.65
CA ALA A 17 2.11 12.59 -14.10
C ALA A 17 1.13 11.53 -14.63
N PHE A 18 0.14 11.97 -15.40
CA PHE A 18 -0.89 11.13 -16.01
C PHE A 18 -1.18 11.63 -17.43
N HIS A 19 -1.01 10.75 -18.42
CA HIS A 19 -1.18 11.07 -19.85
C HIS A 19 -0.39 12.30 -20.30
N GLY A 20 0.86 12.42 -19.87
CA GLY A 20 1.75 13.55 -20.18
C GLY A 20 1.40 14.87 -19.47
N GLU A 21 0.41 14.88 -18.58
CA GLU A 21 0.03 16.05 -17.79
C GLU A 21 0.39 15.90 -16.30
N LEU A 22 0.82 16.99 -15.67
CA LEU A 22 1.09 17.04 -14.23
C LEU A 22 -0.12 17.52 -13.45
N TYR A 23 -0.39 16.87 -12.33
CA TYR A 23 -1.47 17.19 -11.40
C TYR A 23 -0.92 17.25 -9.97
N ALA A 24 -1.51 18.12 -9.14
CA ALA A 24 -1.40 17.92 -7.70
C ALA A 24 -2.02 16.56 -7.35
N ALA A 25 -1.40 15.84 -6.42
CA ALA A 25 -1.79 14.48 -6.09
C ALA A 25 -1.82 14.27 -4.58
N ARG A 26 -2.46 13.18 -4.16
CA ARG A 26 -2.36 12.61 -2.82
C ARG A 26 -2.71 11.12 -2.84
N ALA A 27 -2.35 10.38 -1.80
CA ALA A 27 -2.89 9.03 -1.61
C ALA A 27 -4.43 9.06 -1.51
N ALA A 28 -5.13 8.19 -2.26
CA ALA A 28 -6.58 8.15 -2.25
C ALA A 28 -7.09 7.43 -0.99
N VAL A 29 -7.54 8.22 0.00
CA VAL A 29 -8.03 7.69 1.28
C VAL A 29 -9.15 6.68 1.07
N GLY A 30 -9.00 5.48 1.64
CA GLY A 30 -9.98 4.39 1.53
C GLY A 30 -10.05 3.69 0.17
N LEU A 31 -9.20 4.07 -0.79
CA LEU A 31 -9.05 3.39 -2.09
C LEU A 31 -7.60 3.00 -2.33
N TRP A 32 -6.86 2.68 -1.26
CA TRP A 32 -5.50 2.18 -1.40
C TRP A 32 -5.49 0.95 -2.35
N PRO A 33 -4.57 0.87 -3.33
CA PRO A 33 -3.37 1.69 -3.53
C PRO A 33 -3.53 2.90 -4.47
N CYS A 34 -4.74 3.32 -4.83
CA CYS A 34 -4.94 4.41 -5.79
C CYS A 34 -4.35 5.74 -5.31
N VAL A 35 -3.92 6.55 -6.29
CA VAL A 35 -3.51 7.94 -6.12
C VAL A 35 -4.63 8.83 -6.64
N GLU A 36 -4.97 9.89 -5.91
CA GLU A 36 -6.01 10.83 -6.28
C GLU A 36 -5.39 12.03 -6.98
N LEU A 37 -5.78 12.28 -8.24
CA LEU A 37 -5.41 13.48 -8.97
C LEU A 37 -6.35 14.64 -8.60
N LEU A 38 -5.76 15.82 -8.42
CA LEU A 38 -6.45 17.04 -8.00
C LEU A 38 -6.23 18.14 -9.05
N PRO A 39 -7.07 18.21 -10.10
CA PRO A 39 -7.00 19.28 -11.08
C PRO A 39 -7.29 20.65 -10.44
N GLU A 40 -6.62 21.68 -10.93
CA GLU A 40 -6.91 23.05 -10.52
C GLU A 40 -8.34 23.47 -10.88
N PRO A 41 -8.97 24.37 -10.11
CA PRO A 41 -10.28 24.90 -10.44
C PRO A 41 -10.34 25.47 -11.86
N GLY A 42 -11.26 24.96 -12.68
CA GLY A 42 -11.43 25.39 -14.08
C GLY A 42 -10.60 24.60 -15.10
N ARG A 43 -9.70 23.73 -14.65
CA ARG A 43 -9.06 22.73 -15.53
C ARG A 43 -10.06 21.60 -15.84
N PRO A 44 -10.11 21.07 -17.08
CA PRO A 44 -10.93 19.90 -17.38
C PRO A 44 -10.56 18.70 -16.50
N ALA A 45 -11.53 17.82 -16.28
CA ALA A 45 -11.30 16.54 -15.64
C ALA A 45 -10.25 15.72 -16.42
N PRO A 46 -9.38 14.95 -15.76
CA PRO A 46 -8.46 14.08 -16.46
C PRO A 46 -9.25 13.04 -17.28
N GLU A 47 -8.79 12.80 -18.50
CA GLU A 47 -9.52 11.96 -19.45
C GLU A 47 -9.65 10.52 -18.93
N GLY A 48 -10.87 9.97 -19.02
CA GLY A 48 -11.14 8.58 -18.68
C GLY A 48 -11.31 8.29 -17.19
N LEU A 49 -11.24 9.29 -16.31
CA LEU A 49 -11.41 9.09 -14.87
C LEU A 49 -12.77 9.58 -14.36
N ALA A 50 -13.38 8.80 -13.46
CA ALA A 50 -14.58 9.21 -12.75
C ALA A 50 -14.23 10.09 -11.54
N PRO A 51 -14.96 11.20 -11.30
CA PRO A 51 -14.76 12.02 -10.12
C PRO A 51 -15.21 11.28 -8.85
N ARG A 52 -14.53 11.56 -7.74
CA ARG A 52 -14.87 11.11 -6.41
C ARG A 52 -14.87 12.30 -5.45
N GLU A 53 -15.92 12.42 -4.65
CA GLU A 53 -15.95 13.36 -3.54
C GLU A 53 -15.32 12.72 -2.30
N ALA A 54 -14.27 13.34 -1.76
CA ALA A 54 -13.65 12.95 -0.52
C ALA A 54 -14.44 13.47 0.69
N ALA A 55 -14.16 12.95 1.88
CA ALA A 55 -14.87 13.32 3.10
C ALA A 55 -14.70 14.80 3.50
N ASP A 56 -13.67 15.46 3.00
CA ASP A 56 -13.41 16.89 3.16
C ASP A 56 -14.16 17.77 2.15
N GLY A 57 -14.96 17.17 1.26
CA GLY A 57 -15.72 17.84 0.20
C GLY A 57 -14.91 18.18 -1.05
N SER A 58 -13.62 17.81 -1.10
CA SER A 58 -12.82 17.95 -2.32
C SER A 58 -13.20 16.90 -3.37
N VAL A 59 -13.16 17.29 -4.65
CA VAL A 59 -13.36 16.36 -5.77
C VAL A 59 -12.02 15.97 -6.33
N GLY A 60 -11.69 14.69 -6.23
CA GLY A 60 -10.49 14.10 -6.79
C GLY A 60 -10.81 13.02 -7.83
N TYR A 61 -9.78 12.57 -8.53
CA TYR A 61 -9.90 11.56 -9.58
C TYR A 61 -8.94 10.40 -9.26
N PRO A 62 -9.44 9.29 -8.67
CA PRO A 62 -8.61 8.15 -8.33
C PRO A 62 -8.02 7.46 -9.56
N VAL A 63 -6.73 7.15 -9.52
CA VAL A 63 -5.95 6.47 -10.55
C VAL A 63 -5.17 5.33 -9.92
N ALA A 64 -5.20 4.17 -10.57
CA ALA A 64 -4.37 3.04 -10.17
C ALA A 64 -2.89 3.34 -10.47
N PRO A 65 -1.93 3.00 -9.59
CA PRO A 65 -0.53 3.37 -9.75
C PRO A 65 0.10 2.91 -11.07
N GLU A 66 -0.38 1.83 -11.67
CA GLU A 66 0.07 1.29 -12.97
C GLU A 66 -0.24 2.21 -14.16
N HIS A 67 -1.18 3.14 -14.02
CA HIS A 67 -1.54 4.10 -15.05
C HIS A 67 -0.82 5.45 -14.90
N LEU A 68 -0.03 5.63 -13.83
CA LEU A 68 0.77 6.83 -13.63
C LEU A 68 2.12 6.71 -14.31
N GLU A 69 2.56 7.81 -14.93
CA GLU A 69 3.90 7.93 -15.50
C GLU A 69 4.93 8.27 -14.43
N ALA A 70 4.52 9.03 -13.40
CA ALA A 70 5.33 9.38 -12.24
C ALA A 70 4.43 9.80 -11.07
N TRP A 71 4.93 9.66 -9.84
CA TRP A 71 4.37 10.28 -8.65
C TRP A 71 5.51 10.54 -7.66
N TYR A 72 5.64 11.79 -7.23
CA TYR A 72 6.75 12.22 -6.38
C TYR A 72 6.32 13.32 -5.41
N ALA A 73 6.95 13.34 -4.25
CA ALA A 73 6.90 14.49 -3.35
C ALA A 73 7.89 15.54 -3.82
N VAL A 74 7.43 16.79 -3.87
CA VAL A 74 8.23 17.97 -4.18
C VAL A 74 8.54 18.69 -2.87
N THR A 75 9.82 18.96 -2.66
CA THR A 75 10.28 19.91 -1.66
C THR A 75 11.23 20.91 -2.31
N TRP A 76 11.38 22.07 -1.70
CA TRP A 76 12.33 23.09 -2.13
C TRP A 76 13.26 23.44 -0.99
N THR A 77 14.52 23.71 -1.29
CA THR A 77 15.49 24.24 -0.32
C THR A 77 16.07 25.55 -0.84
N PHE A 78 16.51 26.40 0.07
CA PHE A 78 17.27 27.60 -0.28
C PHE A 78 18.29 27.91 0.80
N ARG A 79 19.25 28.78 0.47
CA ARG A 79 20.18 29.36 1.43
C ARG A 79 19.89 30.82 1.69
N TRP A 80 20.00 31.23 2.94
CA TRP A 80 20.02 32.63 3.34
C TRP A 80 21.20 32.87 4.27
N ARG A 81 22.05 33.84 3.93
CA ARG A 81 23.33 34.12 4.62
C ARG A 81 24.25 32.89 4.76
N GLY A 82 24.20 31.97 3.81
CA GLY A 82 25.01 30.75 3.78
C GLY A 82 24.40 29.55 4.49
N GLU A 83 23.31 29.75 5.25
CA GLU A 83 22.61 28.74 6.03
C GLU A 83 21.45 28.12 5.23
N LEU A 84 21.19 26.83 5.44
CA LEU A 84 20.24 26.03 4.65
C LEU A 84 18.84 25.97 5.28
N PHE A 85 17.81 26.07 4.45
CA PHE A 85 16.41 26.03 4.83
C PHE A 85 15.59 25.13 3.90
N GLU A 86 14.61 24.43 4.45
CA GLU A 86 13.51 23.83 3.70
C GLU A 86 12.43 24.89 3.49
N CYS A 87 12.01 25.13 2.25
CA CYS A 87 10.99 26.10 1.93
C CYS A 87 9.60 25.54 2.24
N SER A 88 8.85 26.24 3.08
CA SER A 88 7.50 25.86 3.49
C SER A 88 6.42 26.72 2.80
N ALA A 89 6.76 27.95 2.41
CA ALA A 89 5.91 28.81 1.59
C ALA A 89 6.74 29.79 0.76
N ALA A 90 6.17 30.26 -0.35
CA ALA A 90 6.79 31.27 -1.20
C ALA A 90 5.74 32.27 -1.67
N THR A 91 6.10 33.54 -1.62
CA THR A 91 5.39 34.65 -2.26
C THR A 91 6.32 35.30 -3.28
N PRO A 92 5.81 36.21 -4.15
CA PRO A 92 6.68 36.91 -5.09
C PRO A 92 7.83 37.71 -4.44
N THR A 93 7.69 38.11 -3.17
CA THR A 93 8.66 38.96 -2.47
C THR A 93 9.37 38.29 -1.30
N ALA A 94 8.89 37.15 -0.81
CA ALA A 94 9.45 36.48 0.36
C ALA A 94 9.38 34.95 0.26
N LEU A 95 10.34 34.29 0.91
CA LEU A 95 10.35 32.86 1.18
C LEU A 95 10.14 32.62 2.67
N GLU A 96 9.34 31.62 3.01
CA GLU A 96 9.26 31.09 4.37
C GLU A 96 9.93 29.72 4.38
N GLY A 97 10.64 29.41 5.46
CA GLY A 97 11.32 28.13 5.56
C GLY A 97 11.75 27.73 6.97
N ASP A 98 11.84 26.42 7.14
CA ASP A 98 12.32 25.75 8.34
C ASP A 98 13.84 25.55 8.24
N TYR A 99 14.54 25.82 9.34
CA TYR A 99 15.99 25.78 9.39
C TYR A 99 16.50 24.35 9.40
N LEU A 100 17.34 24.01 8.43
CA LEU A 100 17.99 22.71 8.30
C LEU A 100 19.46 22.72 8.76
N GLY A 101 19.99 23.89 9.12
CA GLY A 101 21.36 24.03 9.60
C GLY A 101 21.54 23.58 11.05
N SER A 102 22.79 23.61 11.51
CA SER A 102 23.17 23.16 12.85
C SER A 102 23.77 24.26 13.73
N ASP A 103 23.89 25.49 13.22
CA ASP A 103 24.40 26.64 13.99
C ASP A 103 23.30 27.21 14.89
N GLU A 104 23.32 26.79 16.16
CA GLU A 104 22.37 27.24 17.17
C GLU A 104 22.50 28.75 17.48
N HIS A 105 23.69 29.33 17.33
CA HIS A 105 23.89 30.75 17.59
C HIS A 105 23.21 31.59 16.51
N PHE A 106 23.46 31.24 15.24
CA PHE A 106 22.78 31.81 14.10
C PHE A 106 21.26 31.70 14.25
N ALA A 107 20.77 30.50 14.59
CA ALA A 107 19.34 30.23 14.72
C ALA A 107 18.68 31.12 15.79
N LYS A 108 19.33 31.28 16.96
CA LYS A 108 18.83 32.15 18.03
C LYS A 108 18.87 33.64 17.69
N GLU A 109 19.83 34.08 16.87
CA GLU A 109 19.99 35.49 16.52
C GLU A 109 19.00 35.92 15.43
N HIS A 110 18.75 35.06 14.43
CA HIS A 110 18.06 35.46 13.21
C HIS A 110 16.69 34.83 13.00
N LEU A 111 16.36 33.76 13.73
CA LEU A 111 15.16 32.96 13.46
C LEU A 111 14.18 33.00 14.62
N LYS A 112 12.94 32.64 14.32
CA LYS A 112 11.89 32.42 15.31
C LYS A 112 11.87 30.95 15.69
N ARG A 113 11.64 30.67 16.96
CA ARG A 113 11.50 29.29 17.45
C ARG A 113 10.04 28.87 17.46
N LEU A 114 9.74 27.72 16.85
CA LEU A 114 8.43 27.07 16.86
C LEU A 114 8.61 25.67 17.48
N PHE A 115 8.18 25.50 18.73
CA PHE A 115 8.41 24.28 19.53
C PHE A 115 9.90 23.89 19.59
N THR A 116 10.30 22.85 18.84
CA THR A 116 11.66 22.32 18.77
C THR A 116 12.49 22.95 17.66
N ASP A 117 11.85 23.55 16.65
CA ASP A 117 12.50 23.92 15.40
C ASP A 117 12.60 25.44 15.23
N TYR A 118 13.49 25.88 14.34
CA TYR A 118 13.64 27.29 14.00
C TYR A 118 13.12 27.55 12.60
N TYR A 119 12.41 28.66 12.42
CA TYR A 119 11.83 29.05 11.14
C TYR A 119 12.02 30.55 10.88
N GLY A 120 11.93 30.97 9.63
CA GLY A 120 12.04 32.38 9.26
C GLY A 120 11.26 32.75 8.01
N VAL A 121 11.17 34.08 7.79
CA VAL A 121 10.64 34.70 6.58
C VAL A 121 11.74 35.58 6.03
N PHE A 122 12.11 35.35 4.77
CA PHE A 122 13.31 35.91 4.16
C PHE A 122 12.94 36.66 2.87
N PRO A 123 13.53 37.83 2.61
CA PRO A 123 13.37 38.50 1.31
C PRO A 123 13.83 37.57 0.18
N ARG A 124 13.02 37.45 -0.87
CA ARG A 124 13.29 36.51 -1.98
C ARG A 124 14.59 36.84 -2.72
N ASP A 125 14.97 38.12 -2.78
CA ASP A 125 16.20 38.62 -3.42
C ASP A 125 17.47 38.37 -2.60
N GLU A 126 17.35 38.08 -1.30
CA GLU A 126 18.47 37.67 -0.45
C GLU A 126 18.68 36.16 -0.43
N ALA A 127 17.68 35.38 -0.87
CA ALA A 127 17.76 33.93 -0.95
C ALA A 127 18.60 33.48 -2.15
N THR A 128 19.42 32.47 -1.92
CA THR A 128 20.35 31.89 -2.90
C THR A 128 20.15 30.37 -2.97
N GLU A 129 20.67 29.72 -4.01
CA GLU A 129 20.61 28.25 -4.13
C GLU A 129 19.20 27.68 -3.96
N LEU A 130 18.20 28.31 -4.59
CA LEU A 130 16.83 27.80 -4.59
C LEU A 130 16.77 26.54 -5.48
N GLU A 131 16.68 25.39 -4.84
CA GLU A 131 16.73 24.07 -5.47
C GLU A 131 15.46 23.28 -5.19
N GLN A 132 15.01 22.54 -6.20
CA GLN A 132 13.87 21.64 -6.09
C GLN A 132 14.36 20.20 -5.94
N HIS A 133 13.77 19.47 -5.02
CA HIS A 133 14.03 18.05 -4.79
C HIS A 133 12.77 17.23 -5.09
N HIS A 134 12.97 16.05 -5.69
CA HIS A 134 11.91 15.08 -5.97
C HIS A 134 12.20 13.79 -5.21
N GLU A 135 11.24 13.35 -4.40
CA GLU A 135 11.25 12.02 -3.79
C GLU A 135 10.23 11.14 -4.52
N ASP A 136 10.70 10.06 -5.12
CA ASP A 136 9.84 9.11 -5.84
C ASP A 136 8.92 8.35 -4.87
N LEU A 137 7.61 8.48 -5.09
CA LEU A 137 6.57 7.78 -4.33
C LEU A 137 5.98 6.60 -5.11
N LEU A 138 6.14 6.58 -6.44
CA LEU A 138 5.56 5.57 -7.32
C LEU A 138 6.29 4.23 -7.20
N GLN A 139 7.62 4.22 -7.27
CA GLN A 139 8.38 2.97 -7.19
C GLN A 139 8.24 2.26 -5.83
N PRO A 140 8.32 2.97 -4.68
CA PRO A 140 8.03 2.36 -3.39
C PRO A 140 6.61 1.77 -3.32
N LEU A 141 5.61 2.46 -3.88
CA LEU A 141 4.23 1.96 -3.91
C LEU A 141 4.09 0.72 -4.80
N HIS A 142 4.66 0.70 -6.01
CA HIS A 142 4.69 -0.49 -6.86
C HIS A 142 5.38 -1.67 -6.16
N ALA A 143 6.50 -1.41 -5.48
CA ALA A 143 7.19 -2.44 -4.72
C ALA A 143 6.34 -2.98 -3.57
N LEU A 144 5.60 -2.10 -2.86
CA LEU A 144 4.68 -2.50 -1.79
C LEU A 144 3.50 -3.33 -2.32
N VAL A 145 2.85 -2.87 -3.39
CA VAL A 145 1.74 -3.60 -4.04
C VAL A 145 2.21 -4.95 -4.53
N ARG A 146 3.38 -5.03 -5.16
CA ARG A 146 3.98 -6.30 -5.59
C ARG A 146 4.26 -7.21 -4.40
N ARG A 147 4.87 -6.70 -3.33
CA ARG A 147 5.13 -7.47 -2.11
C ARG A 147 3.84 -7.97 -1.45
N LEU A 148 2.76 -7.20 -1.49
CA LEU A 148 1.45 -7.62 -0.98
C LEU A 148 0.82 -8.71 -1.85
N ALA A 149 0.92 -8.59 -3.18
CA ALA A 149 0.49 -9.64 -4.10
C ALA A 149 1.31 -10.93 -3.92
N GLU A 150 2.63 -10.82 -3.72
CA GLU A 150 3.51 -11.94 -3.36
C GLU A 150 3.16 -12.50 -1.97
N ALA A 151 2.81 -11.65 -1.01
CA ALA A 151 2.40 -12.06 0.34
C ALA A 151 1.09 -12.84 0.33
N ASP A 152 0.17 -12.49 -0.54
CA ASP A 152 -1.09 -13.21 -0.72
C ASP A 152 -0.91 -14.51 -1.52
N HIS A 153 0.08 -14.59 -2.42
CA HIS A 153 0.31 -15.77 -3.25
C HIS A 153 0.58 -17.06 -2.42
N PHE A 154 1.35 -16.94 -1.34
CA PHE A 154 1.71 -18.06 -0.48
C PHE A 154 0.81 -18.22 0.75
N ARG A 155 -0.22 -17.38 0.87
CA ARG A 155 -1.23 -17.56 1.93
C ARG A 155 -2.19 -18.68 1.56
N PRO A 156 -2.65 -19.47 2.54
CA PRO A 156 -3.75 -20.37 2.30
C PRO A 156 -5.01 -19.60 1.88
N MET A 157 -5.55 -19.90 0.70
CA MET A 157 -6.73 -19.26 0.13
C MET A 157 -7.81 -20.30 -0.14
N THR A 158 -9.08 -19.91 0.02
CA THR A 158 -10.22 -20.79 -0.28
C THR A 158 -10.93 -20.32 -1.54
N TYR A 159 -11.30 -21.27 -2.38
CA TYR A 159 -11.96 -21.04 -3.65
C TYR A 159 -13.17 -21.95 -3.82
N ALA A 160 -14.18 -21.44 -4.52
CA ALA A 160 -15.33 -22.19 -4.98
C ALA A 160 -15.40 -22.13 -6.50
N VAL A 161 -15.79 -23.23 -7.14
CA VAL A 161 -16.08 -23.29 -8.56
C VAL A 161 -17.59 -23.35 -8.73
N HIS A 162 -18.15 -22.40 -9.47
CA HIS A 162 -19.57 -22.35 -9.80
C HIS A 162 -19.72 -22.22 -11.31
N ARG A 163 -20.37 -23.19 -11.95
CA ARG A 163 -20.56 -23.28 -13.40
C ARG A 163 -19.26 -23.14 -14.19
N GLY A 164 -18.20 -23.80 -13.72
CA GLY A 164 -16.88 -23.79 -14.32
C GLY A 164 -16.06 -22.52 -14.09
N ARG A 165 -16.55 -21.55 -13.31
CA ARG A 165 -15.81 -20.33 -12.93
C ARG A 165 -15.32 -20.41 -11.49
N THR A 166 -14.09 -19.98 -11.24
CA THR A 166 -13.48 -20.01 -9.90
C THR A 166 -13.62 -18.65 -9.23
N TYR A 167 -14.07 -18.65 -7.98
CA TYR A 167 -14.27 -17.46 -7.16
C TYR A 167 -13.54 -17.64 -5.82
N PRO A 168 -12.92 -16.59 -5.26
CA PRO A 168 -12.58 -16.58 -3.85
C PRO A 168 -13.81 -16.89 -3.00
N ALA A 169 -13.64 -17.70 -1.96
CA ALA A 169 -14.74 -18.18 -1.14
C ALA A 169 -14.40 -18.22 0.34
N ALA A 170 -15.44 -18.22 1.18
CA ALA A 170 -15.30 -18.47 2.60
C ALA A 170 -14.73 -19.88 2.85
N ALA A 171 -13.93 -20.03 3.91
CA ALA A 171 -13.34 -21.31 4.32
C ALA A 171 -14.36 -22.25 4.98
N GLU A 172 -15.48 -21.70 5.45
CA GLU A 172 -16.57 -22.43 6.10
C GLU A 172 -17.91 -21.93 5.58
N ALA A 173 -18.91 -22.81 5.59
CA ALA A 173 -20.29 -22.42 5.38
C ALA A 173 -20.82 -21.69 6.62
N ASP A 174 -21.74 -20.77 6.42
CA ASP A 174 -22.39 -20.06 7.52
C ASP A 174 -23.38 -20.97 8.29
N ALA A 175 -24.04 -20.41 9.30
CA ALA A 175 -25.00 -21.16 10.13
C ALA A 175 -26.21 -21.70 9.34
N ALA A 176 -26.47 -21.20 8.13
CA ALA A 176 -27.50 -21.67 7.22
C ALA A 176 -26.97 -22.69 6.18
N GLY A 177 -25.66 -23.02 6.23
CA GLY A 177 -25.01 -23.90 5.27
C GLY A 177 -24.64 -23.20 3.96
N LEU A 178 -24.62 -21.86 3.92
CA LEU A 178 -24.30 -21.10 2.72
C LEU A 178 -22.82 -20.68 2.71
N ILE A 179 -22.20 -20.82 1.55
CA ILE A 179 -20.80 -20.43 1.32
C ILE A 179 -20.82 -19.06 0.66
N ALA A 180 -20.05 -18.12 1.20
CA ALA A 180 -19.88 -16.80 0.59
C ALA A 180 -18.80 -16.84 -0.50
N LEU A 181 -19.09 -16.27 -1.66
CA LEU A 181 -18.23 -16.12 -2.82
C LEU A 181 -18.02 -14.63 -3.08
N THR A 182 -16.79 -14.22 -3.36
CA THR A 182 -16.45 -12.86 -3.80
C THR A 182 -16.32 -12.85 -5.32
N THR A 183 -17.09 -12.02 -6.02
CA THR A 183 -17.30 -12.16 -7.48
C THR A 183 -16.80 -10.98 -8.31
N GLY A 184 -16.49 -9.83 -7.68
CA GLY A 184 -16.06 -8.63 -8.38
C GLY A 184 -17.05 -8.23 -9.49
N ASP A 185 -16.53 -7.97 -10.68
CA ASP A 185 -17.33 -7.61 -11.87
C ASP A 185 -18.09 -8.81 -12.48
N ASP A 186 -17.68 -10.04 -12.19
CA ASP A 186 -18.23 -11.27 -12.77
C ASP A 186 -19.40 -11.84 -11.95
N ARG A 187 -20.51 -11.09 -11.93
CA ARG A 187 -21.70 -11.39 -11.12
C ARG A 187 -22.45 -12.65 -11.58
N PRO A 188 -22.63 -13.67 -10.71
CA PRO A 188 -23.45 -14.83 -11.00
C PRO A 188 -24.94 -14.50 -10.85
N GLU A 189 -25.70 -14.54 -11.94
CA GLU A 189 -27.12 -14.15 -11.97
C GLU A 189 -28.04 -15.08 -11.15
N ASP A 190 -27.62 -16.31 -10.89
CA ASP A 190 -28.42 -17.34 -10.21
C ASP A 190 -28.05 -17.58 -8.74
N LEU A 191 -27.08 -16.83 -8.21
CA LEU A 191 -26.74 -16.84 -6.78
C LEU A 191 -27.39 -15.66 -6.05
N ILE A 192 -27.61 -15.85 -4.76
CA ILE A 192 -28.24 -14.83 -3.91
C ILE A 192 -27.15 -13.86 -3.47
N ALA A 193 -27.29 -12.56 -3.75
CA ALA A 193 -26.38 -11.55 -3.19
C ALA A 193 -26.46 -11.58 -1.66
N ASP A 194 -25.32 -11.52 -0.95
CA ASP A 194 -25.31 -11.52 0.50
C ASP A 194 -26.03 -10.26 1.01
N PRO A 195 -27.18 -10.38 1.70
CA PRO A 195 -27.94 -9.22 2.16
C PRO A 195 -27.19 -8.38 3.22
N ARG A 196 -26.08 -8.90 3.75
CA ARG A 196 -25.23 -8.23 4.74
C ARG A 196 -24.05 -7.48 4.10
N ASP A 197 -23.84 -7.63 2.79
CA ASP A 197 -22.76 -6.98 2.07
C ASP A 197 -23.23 -5.69 1.39
N PRO A 198 -22.83 -4.50 1.88
CA PRO A 198 -23.19 -3.23 1.26
C PRO A 198 -22.48 -2.96 -0.06
N SER A 199 -21.40 -3.69 -0.39
CA SER A 199 -20.67 -3.54 -1.65
C SER A 199 -21.38 -4.22 -2.83
N GLY A 200 -22.14 -5.29 -2.56
CA GLY A 200 -22.83 -6.09 -3.56
C GLY A 200 -21.89 -6.97 -4.39
N GLU A 201 -20.70 -7.24 -3.87
CA GLU A 201 -19.69 -8.09 -4.52
C GLU A 201 -19.73 -9.54 -4.02
N HIS A 202 -20.43 -9.78 -2.90
CA HIS A 202 -20.54 -11.07 -2.26
C HIS A 202 -21.85 -11.78 -2.58
N PHE A 203 -21.75 -13.07 -2.90
CA PHE A 203 -22.87 -13.94 -3.24
C PHE A 203 -22.82 -15.22 -2.40
N LEU A 204 -23.99 -15.79 -2.13
CA LEU A 204 -24.17 -16.98 -1.32
C LEU A 204 -24.55 -18.15 -2.24
N ALA A 205 -23.86 -19.27 -2.07
CA ALA A 205 -24.16 -20.53 -2.75
C ALA A 205 -24.36 -21.66 -1.73
N THR A 206 -25.24 -22.61 -2.03
CA THR A 206 -25.26 -23.89 -1.32
C THR A 206 -24.14 -24.78 -1.87
N PRO A 207 -23.65 -25.77 -1.10
CA PRO A 207 -22.65 -26.73 -1.58
C PRO A 207 -23.05 -27.44 -2.89
N GLU A 208 -24.35 -27.72 -3.09
CA GLU A 208 -24.87 -28.40 -4.28
C GLU A 208 -24.81 -27.54 -5.56
N GLN A 209 -24.71 -26.21 -5.41
CA GLN A 209 -24.55 -25.31 -6.55
C GLN A 209 -23.09 -25.25 -7.01
N LEU A 210 -22.14 -25.72 -6.19
CA LEU A 210 -20.71 -25.64 -6.48
C LEU A 210 -20.22 -26.90 -7.18
N ASP A 211 -19.44 -26.70 -8.25
CA ASP A 211 -18.69 -27.77 -8.91
C ASP A 211 -17.48 -28.21 -8.07
N ALA A 212 -16.93 -27.30 -7.26
CA ALA A 212 -15.86 -27.58 -6.30
C ALA A 212 -15.83 -26.51 -5.20
N TRP A 213 -15.35 -26.88 -4.02
CA TRP A 213 -14.98 -25.93 -2.96
C TRP A 213 -13.72 -26.46 -2.31
N TYR A 214 -12.65 -25.68 -2.32
CA TYR A 214 -11.34 -26.17 -1.94
C TYR A 214 -10.47 -25.08 -1.34
N ARG A 215 -9.61 -25.48 -0.42
CA ARG A 215 -8.55 -24.65 0.12
C ARG A 215 -7.24 -24.99 -0.57
N THR A 216 -6.53 -23.96 -1.02
CA THR A 216 -5.13 -24.06 -1.41
C THR A 216 -4.24 -23.67 -0.24
N TYR A 217 -3.08 -24.29 -0.12
CA TYR A 217 -2.05 -23.92 0.83
C TYR A 217 -0.70 -24.33 0.27
N TRP A 218 0.37 -23.78 0.83
CA TRP A 218 1.72 -24.08 0.39
C TRP A 218 2.54 -24.64 1.53
N THR A 219 3.41 -25.59 1.22
CA THR A 219 4.40 -26.13 2.16
C THR A 219 5.78 -25.95 1.61
N PHE A 220 6.78 -25.87 2.47
CA PHE A 220 8.18 -25.82 2.06
C PHE A 220 9.12 -26.41 3.11
N ARG A 221 10.40 -26.55 2.75
CA ARG A 221 11.49 -26.93 3.65
C ARG A 221 12.55 -25.84 3.73
N TRP A 222 13.09 -25.66 4.92
CA TRP A 222 14.24 -24.81 5.20
C TRP A 222 15.12 -25.48 6.27
N GLU A 223 16.44 -25.54 6.01
CA GLU A 223 17.42 -26.22 6.88
C GLU A 223 17.00 -27.65 7.30
N GLY A 224 16.32 -28.36 6.39
CA GLY A 224 15.83 -29.72 6.62
C GLY A 224 14.57 -29.83 7.49
N GLY A 225 13.99 -28.73 7.97
CA GLY A 225 12.70 -28.70 8.68
C GLY A 225 11.51 -28.41 7.76
N PRO A 226 10.31 -28.96 8.04
CA PRO A 226 9.09 -28.68 7.26
C PRO A 226 8.30 -27.49 7.81
N PHE A 227 7.70 -26.72 6.90
CA PHE A 227 6.91 -25.52 7.20
C PHE A 227 5.66 -25.43 6.32
N ASP A 228 4.58 -24.91 6.91
CA ASP A 228 3.41 -24.42 6.17
C ASP A 228 3.60 -22.93 5.89
N ALA A 229 3.51 -22.52 4.63
CA ALA A 229 3.59 -21.11 4.28
C ALA A 229 2.33 -20.37 4.74
N VAL A 230 2.54 -19.18 5.29
CA VAL A 230 1.49 -18.28 5.77
C VAL A 230 1.56 -16.90 5.12
N GLY A 231 2.28 -16.80 4.00
CA GLY A 231 2.50 -15.59 3.21
C GLY A 231 3.96 -15.17 3.16
N THR A 232 4.22 -13.92 2.81
CA THR A 232 5.56 -13.33 2.81
C THR A 232 5.64 -12.15 3.78
N VAL A 233 6.84 -11.88 4.29
CA VAL A 233 7.17 -10.71 5.13
C VAL A 233 8.53 -10.19 4.66
N ASP A 234 8.59 -8.90 4.35
CA ASP A 234 9.82 -8.20 3.91
C ASP A 234 10.56 -8.88 2.74
N GLY A 235 9.82 -9.51 1.82
CA GLY A 235 10.38 -10.21 0.66
C GLY A 235 10.81 -11.65 0.93
N GLY A 236 10.74 -12.13 2.17
CA GLY A 236 10.96 -13.53 2.54
C GLY A 236 9.65 -14.31 2.71
N LEU A 237 9.69 -15.62 2.50
CA LEU A 237 8.58 -16.53 2.76
C LEU A 237 8.43 -16.74 4.27
N LYS A 238 7.25 -16.44 4.82
CA LYS A 238 6.91 -16.71 6.21
C LYS A 238 6.28 -18.09 6.34
N GLY A 239 6.81 -18.90 7.24
CA GLY A 239 6.34 -20.26 7.50
C GLY A 239 6.04 -20.53 8.97
N VAL A 240 5.09 -21.42 9.23
CA VAL A 240 4.84 -22.06 10.53
C VAL A 240 5.48 -23.43 10.52
N TYR A 241 6.31 -23.73 11.53
CA TYR A 241 6.99 -25.01 11.64
C TYR A 241 6.03 -26.14 11.99
N THR A 242 6.05 -27.21 11.19
CA THR A 242 5.14 -28.37 11.34
C THR A 242 5.84 -29.65 11.79
N GLY A 243 7.17 -29.61 11.96
CA GLY A 243 7.98 -30.81 12.24
C GLY A 243 7.91 -31.35 13.67
N GLY A 244 7.26 -30.64 14.59
CA GLY A 244 6.97 -31.09 15.97
C GLY A 244 8.20 -31.29 16.89
N SER A 245 9.42 -31.10 16.39
CA SER A 245 10.65 -31.22 17.19
C SER A 245 11.02 -29.90 17.83
N TRP A 246 10.89 -29.82 19.16
CA TRP A 246 11.34 -28.67 19.93
C TRP A 246 12.85 -28.42 19.76
N GLY A 247 13.66 -29.48 19.67
CA GLY A 247 15.11 -29.35 19.47
C GLY A 247 15.47 -28.71 18.14
N PHE A 248 14.66 -28.89 17.08
CA PHE A 248 14.85 -28.17 15.82
C PHE A 248 14.49 -26.69 15.96
N ALA A 249 13.34 -26.40 16.58
CA ALA A 249 12.88 -25.04 16.80
C ALA A 249 13.88 -24.22 17.63
N ASP A 250 14.43 -24.80 18.69
CA ASP A 250 15.45 -24.18 19.55
C ASP A 250 16.81 -24.03 18.85
N SER A 251 17.26 -25.06 18.11
CA SER A 251 18.56 -25.01 17.41
C SER A 251 18.63 -23.90 16.36
N TRP A 252 17.51 -23.63 15.69
CA TRP A 252 17.38 -22.59 14.68
C TRP A 252 16.75 -21.30 15.20
N GLN A 253 16.51 -21.21 16.51
CA GLN A 253 15.96 -20.03 17.19
C GLN A 253 14.71 -19.50 16.48
N LEU A 254 13.77 -20.40 16.17
CA LEU A 254 12.50 -20.03 15.55
C LEU A 254 11.72 -19.05 16.45
N THR A 255 10.93 -18.18 15.83
CA THR A 255 10.15 -17.18 16.54
C THR A 255 8.91 -17.80 17.16
N ASP A 256 8.76 -17.66 18.47
CA ASP A 256 7.55 -18.01 19.21
C ASP A 256 6.44 -17.00 18.91
N GLU A 257 5.34 -17.47 18.33
CA GLU A 257 4.13 -16.67 18.10
C GLU A 257 2.92 -17.34 18.75
N THR A 258 1.95 -16.53 19.20
CA THR A 258 0.66 -17.05 19.65
C THR A 258 -0.24 -17.31 18.44
N ALA A 259 -0.67 -18.55 18.25
CA ALA A 259 -1.66 -18.91 17.26
C ALA A 259 -3.02 -18.30 17.62
N PRO A 260 -3.95 -18.14 16.65
CA PRO A 260 -5.30 -17.62 16.92
C PRO A 260 -6.07 -18.39 18.02
N GLY A 261 -5.77 -19.69 18.21
CA GLY A 261 -6.35 -20.52 19.26
C GLY A 261 -5.70 -20.38 20.65
N GLY A 262 -4.65 -19.57 20.79
CA GLY A 262 -3.94 -19.33 22.04
C GLY A 262 -2.70 -20.21 22.27
N ASP A 263 -2.50 -21.25 21.45
CA ASP A 263 -1.33 -22.13 21.52
C ASP A 263 -0.08 -21.45 20.93
N THR A 264 1.10 -21.77 21.48
CA THR A 264 2.38 -21.33 20.89
C THR A 264 2.67 -22.08 19.60
N ARG A 265 3.03 -21.35 18.55
CA ARG A 265 3.56 -21.88 17.29
C ARG A 265 4.96 -21.30 17.03
N TYR A 266 5.80 -22.08 16.38
CA TYR A 266 7.14 -21.64 15.97
C TYR A 266 7.09 -21.20 14.51
N THR A 267 7.67 -20.04 14.21
CA THR A 267 7.63 -19.44 12.87
C THR A 267 9.01 -19.00 12.40
N VAL A 268 9.14 -18.84 11.09
CA VAL A 268 10.35 -18.34 10.44
C VAL A 268 9.96 -17.41 9.29
N THR A 269 10.82 -16.44 8.99
CA THR A 269 10.84 -15.75 7.69
C THR A 269 12.16 -16.10 7.01
N VAL A 270 12.09 -16.64 5.79
CA VAL A 270 13.26 -17.12 5.04
C VAL A 270 13.32 -16.48 3.67
N ASP A 271 14.52 -16.16 3.19
CA ASP A 271 14.71 -15.72 1.81
C ASP A 271 14.32 -16.86 0.85
N LEU A 272 13.73 -16.52 -0.30
CA LEU A 272 13.27 -17.51 -1.28
C LEU A 272 14.40 -18.42 -1.78
N ASP A 273 15.64 -17.93 -1.86
CA ASP A 273 16.81 -18.71 -2.26
C ASP A 273 17.17 -19.82 -1.25
N GLY A 274 16.72 -19.71 0.01
CA GLY A 274 16.88 -20.73 1.04
C GLY A 274 15.73 -21.73 1.11
N VAL A 275 14.66 -21.51 0.34
CA VAL A 275 13.47 -22.37 0.33
C VAL A 275 13.68 -23.56 -0.59
N THR A 276 13.37 -24.76 -0.10
CA THR A 276 13.38 -26.01 -0.87
C THR A 276 12.03 -26.69 -0.79
N ASP A 277 11.71 -27.57 -1.74
CA ASP A 277 10.47 -28.35 -1.77
C ASP A 277 9.19 -27.50 -1.58
N LEU A 278 9.16 -26.32 -2.21
CA LEU A 278 8.00 -25.44 -2.20
C LEU A 278 6.91 -26.03 -3.09
N GLU A 279 5.83 -26.48 -2.47
CA GLU A 279 4.73 -27.18 -3.14
C GLU A 279 3.38 -26.55 -2.79
N GLN A 280 2.52 -26.44 -3.80
CA GLN A 280 1.13 -26.07 -3.61
C GLN A 280 0.29 -27.32 -3.40
N HIS A 281 -0.58 -27.27 -2.41
CA HIS A 281 -1.54 -28.32 -2.07
C HIS A 281 -2.96 -27.81 -2.20
N ARG A 282 -3.89 -28.75 -2.40
CA ARG A 282 -5.33 -28.51 -2.45
C ARG A 282 -6.05 -29.49 -1.55
N THR A 283 -6.86 -28.96 -0.63
CA THR A 283 -7.80 -29.75 0.19
C THR A 283 -9.21 -29.49 -0.27
N ASP A 284 -9.94 -30.54 -0.63
CA ASP A 284 -11.36 -30.46 -0.94
C ASP A 284 -12.18 -30.23 0.33
N LEU A 285 -13.07 -29.25 0.29
CA LEU A 285 -13.96 -28.86 1.38
C LEU A 285 -15.39 -29.37 1.17
N LEU A 286 -15.79 -29.71 -0.07
CA LEU A 286 -17.10 -30.34 -0.32
C LEU A 286 -17.16 -31.75 0.29
N ALA A 287 -16.03 -32.45 0.32
CA ALA A 287 -15.96 -33.83 0.80
C ALA A 287 -16.00 -33.97 2.34
N ASN A 288 -15.89 -32.87 3.09
CA ASN A 288 -15.75 -32.85 4.55
C ASN A 288 -17.00 -32.30 5.28
N GLN A 289 -18.14 -32.18 4.59
CA GLN A 289 -19.43 -31.77 5.16
C GLN A 289 -20.18 -32.93 5.80
#